data_AF-A0A962E2M1-F1
#
_entry.id   AF-A0A962E2M1-F1
#
_cell.length_a   1.000
_cell.length_b   1.000
_cell.length_c   1.000
_cell.angle_alpha   90.00
_cell.angle_beta   90.00
_cell.angle_gamma   90.00
#
_symmetry.space_group_name_H-M   'P 1'
#
loop_
_entity.id
_entity.type
_entity.pdbx_description
1 polymer ?
#
loop_
_entity_poly.entity_id
_entity_poly.type
_entity_poly.pdbx_seq_one_letter_code
_entity_poly.pdbx_strand_id
1 'polypeptide(L)'
;MTGEAARILSHVPNSGIVQMPGRRFPGIVMQGDTLSNVFDAVVFALDDAKVRRDEDTYYELLMFAETLQGQLQHYEQTLSGISMPLPYTRSINERLISDKYEGA
;
A
#
# COMPACT_ATOMS: atom_id res chain seq x y z
N MET A 1 -22.04 -18.99 -15.14
CA MET A 1 -20.93 -18.27 -14.48
C MET A 1 -19.77 -19.23 -14.32
N THR A 2 -18.71 -19.08 -15.11
CA THR A 2 -17.44 -19.78 -14.89
C THR A 2 -16.72 -19.05 -13.76
N GLY A 3 -16.98 -19.47 -12.52
CA GLY A 3 -16.32 -18.90 -11.35
C GLY A 3 -14.91 -19.46 -11.23
N GLU A 4 -13.91 -18.58 -11.17
CA GLU A 4 -12.53 -18.93 -10.83
C GLU A 4 -12.32 -18.74 -9.32
N ALA A 5 -11.72 -19.73 -8.65
CA ALA A 5 -11.52 -19.70 -7.20
C ALA A 5 -10.19 -19.03 -6.82
N ALA A 6 -10.23 -17.99 -5.99
CA ALA A 6 -9.05 -17.37 -5.41
C ALA A 6 -8.70 -18.00 -4.05
N ARG A 7 -7.42 -18.26 -3.79
CA ARG A 7 -6.96 -18.77 -2.49
C ARG A 7 -6.55 -17.62 -1.59
N ILE A 8 -7.13 -17.54 -0.39
CA ILE A 8 -6.70 -16.60 0.65
C ILE A 8 -5.40 -17.12 1.27
N LEU A 9 -4.33 -16.33 1.20
CA LEU A 9 -3.02 -16.61 1.79
C LEU A 9 -2.85 -15.95 3.16
N SER A 10 -3.47 -14.79 3.37
CA SER A 10 -3.47 -14.06 4.64
C SER A 10 -4.77 -13.27 4.78
N HIS A 11 -5.28 -13.18 6.00
CA HIS A 11 -6.52 -12.44 6.30
C HIS A 11 -6.28 -11.51 7.49
N VAL A 12 -6.10 -10.22 7.20
CA VAL A 12 -6.10 -9.12 8.17
C VAL A 12 -7.33 -8.26 7.88
N PRO A 13 -8.00 -7.67 8.89
CA PRO A 13 -9.10 -6.74 8.64
C PRO A 13 -8.68 -5.67 7.62
N ASN A 14 -9.44 -5.53 6.53
CA ASN A 14 -9.22 -4.58 5.42
C ASN A 14 -7.99 -4.83 4.51
N SER A 15 -7.30 -5.96 4.63
CA SER A 15 -6.21 -6.33 3.72
C SER A 15 -6.03 -7.85 3.67
N GLY A 16 -6.75 -8.50 2.76
CA GLY A 16 -6.58 -9.93 2.49
C GLY A 16 -5.53 -10.14 1.39
N ILE A 17 -4.61 -11.08 1.54
CA ILE A 17 -3.71 -11.47 0.44
C ILE A 17 -4.33 -12.67 -0.27
N VAL A 18 -4.59 -12.55 -1.57
CA VAL A 18 -5.23 -13.59 -2.39
C VAL A 18 -4.39 -13.97 -3.59
N GLN A 19 -4.29 -15.27 -3.84
CA GLN A 19 -3.74 -15.83 -5.05
C GLN A 19 -4.88 -16.03 -6.06
N MET A 20 -4.90 -15.20 -7.11
CA MET A 20 -5.83 -15.35 -8.24
C MET A 20 -5.35 -16.46 -9.19
N PRO A 21 -6.26 -17.22 -9.83
CA PRO A 21 -5.90 -18.17 -10.88
C PRO A 21 -5.15 -17.50 -12.03
N GLY A 22 -4.15 -18.19 -12.59
CA GLY A 22 -3.36 -17.70 -13.72
C GLY A 22 -2.41 -16.54 -13.42
N ARG A 23 -2.40 -15.98 -12.20
CA ARG A 23 -1.47 -14.92 -11.80
C ARG A 23 -0.24 -15.52 -11.14
N ARG A 24 0.94 -15.02 -11.53
CA ARG A 24 2.22 -15.45 -10.97
C ARG A 24 2.43 -15.02 -9.51
N PHE A 25 1.85 -13.89 -9.13
CA PHE A 25 2.00 -13.29 -7.81
C PHE A 25 0.61 -13.05 -7.19
N PRO A 26 0.45 -13.23 -5.86
CA PRO A 26 -0.77 -12.90 -5.16
C PRO A 26 -0.98 -11.38 -5.12
N GLY A 27 -2.24 -10.97 -5.06
CA GLY A 27 -2.65 -9.58 -4.90
C GLY A 27 -3.13 -9.30 -3.48
N ILE A 28 -3.15 -8.02 -3.11
CA ILE A 28 -3.88 -7.55 -1.93
C ILE A 28 -5.32 -7.27 -2.38
N VAL A 29 -6.30 -7.82 -1.66
CA VAL A 29 -7.71 -7.44 -1.79
C VAL A 29 -7.86 -6.08 -1.14
N MET A 30 -7.96 -5.07 -1.99
CA MET A 30 -8.42 -3.74 -1.65
C MET A 30 -9.71 -3.50 -2.42
N GLN A 31 -10.76 -3.02 -1.76
CA GLN A 31 -12.02 -2.69 -2.40
C GLN A 31 -11.80 -1.56 -3.42
N GLY A 32 -12.39 -1.66 -4.61
CA GLY A 32 -12.05 -0.78 -5.75
C GLY A 32 -12.45 0.69 -5.56
N ASP A 33 -13.55 0.92 -4.86
CA ASP A 33 -13.99 2.23 -4.37
C ASP A 33 -13.01 2.82 -3.34
N THR A 34 -12.54 1.99 -2.40
CA THR A 34 -11.51 2.37 -1.42
C THR A 34 -10.21 2.76 -2.11
N LEU A 35 -9.75 1.99 -3.11
CA LEU A 35 -8.53 2.29 -3.85
C LEU A 35 -8.63 3.60 -4.64
N SER A 36 -9.75 3.83 -5.34
CA SER A 36 -9.98 5.05 -6.13
C SER A 36 -9.99 6.30 -5.25
N ASN A 37 -10.73 6.25 -4.14
CA ASN A 37 -10.85 7.38 -3.22
C ASN A 37 -9.52 7.68 -2.51
N VAL A 38 -8.76 6.64 -2.14
CA VAL A 38 -7.43 6.78 -1.55
C VAL A 38 -6.46 7.47 -2.51
N PHE A 39 -6.45 7.06 -3.77
CA PHE A 39 -5.54 7.64 -4.77
C PHE A 39 -5.86 9.11 -5.06
N ASP A 40 -7.13 9.43 -5.31
CA ASP A 40 -7.55 10.80 -5.65
C ASP A 40 -7.34 11.77 -4.47
N ALA A 41 -7.58 11.31 -3.23
CA ALA A 41 -7.39 12.12 -2.03
C ALA A 41 -5.91 12.45 -1.76
N VAL A 42 -4.99 11.50 -1.98
CA VAL A 42 -3.55 11.69 -1.73
C VAL A 42 -2.93 12.61 -2.78
N VAL A 43 -3.32 12.48 -4.06
CA VAL A 43 -2.85 13.35 -5.14
C VAL A 43 -3.26 14.80 -4.88
N PHE A 44 -4.51 15.03 -4.47
CA PHE A 44 -5.00 16.37 -4.16
C PHE A 44 -4.33 16.98 -2.92
N ALA A 45 -4.15 16.19 -1.85
CA ALA A 45 -3.61 16.68 -0.60
C ALA A 45 -2.10 17.01 -0.66
N LEU A 46 -1.31 16.24 -1.42
CA LEU A 46 0.11 16.53 -1.62
C LEU A 46 0.34 17.85 -2.38
N ASP A 47 -0.48 18.12 -3.40
CA ASP A 47 -0.38 19.35 -4.19
C ASP A 47 -0.82 20.58 -3.37
N ASP A 48 -1.88 20.48 -2.55
CA ASP A 48 -2.35 21.60 -1.74
C ASP A 48 -1.45 21.89 -0.52
N ALA A 49 -0.98 20.86 0.19
CA ALA A 49 -0.11 21.02 1.37
C ALA A 49 1.24 21.67 1.01
N LYS A 50 1.83 21.28 -0.12
CA LYS A 50 3.09 21.85 -0.62
C LYS A 50 2.95 23.32 -0.99
N VAL A 51 1.80 23.73 -1.52
CA VAL A 51 1.52 25.14 -1.84
C VAL A 51 1.34 25.97 -0.57
N ARG A 52 0.79 25.40 0.50
CA ARG A 52 0.38 26.15 1.71
C ARG A 52 1.37 26.15 2.86
N ARG A 53 2.39 25.26 2.86
CA ARG A 53 3.30 25.05 4.01
C ARG A 53 2.54 24.71 5.30
N ASP A 54 1.56 23.83 5.18
CA ASP A 54 0.68 23.41 6.27
C ASP A 54 1.25 22.15 6.96
N GLU A 55 1.77 22.32 8.17
CA GLU A 55 2.44 21.29 8.97
C GLU A 55 1.51 20.12 9.34
N ASP A 56 0.31 20.44 9.83
CA ASP A 56 -0.65 19.43 10.28
C ASP A 56 -1.07 18.53 9.10
N THR A 57 -1.32 19.14 7.94
CA THR A 57 -1.65 18.41 6.70
C THR A 57 -0.49 17.54 6.23
N TYR A 58 0.75 18.01 6.37
CA TYR A 58 1.94 17.20 6.06
C TYR A 58 2.00 15.95 6.94
N TYR A 59 1.78 16.10 8.25
CA TYR A 59 1.83 14.98 9.19
C TYR A 59 0.69 13.97 8.98
N GLU A 60 -0.51 14.41 8.60
CA GLU A 60 -1.60 13.50 8.21
C GLU A 60 -1.25 12.67 6.96
N LEU A 61 -0.63 13.28 5.96
CA LEU A 61 -0.14 12.57 4.77
C LEU A 61 1.01 11.62 5.08
N LEU A 62 1.89 11.99 6.01
CA LEU A 62 2.97 11.13 6.49
C LEU A 62 2.41 9.87 7.15
N MET A 63 1.47 10.00 8.09
CA MET A 63 0.80 8.85 8.74
C MET A 63 0.09 7.94 7.73
N PHE A 64 -0.50 8.52 6.68
CA PHE A 64 -1.11 7.76 5.62
C PHE A 64 -0.08 6.95 4.81
N ALA A 65 1.05 7.57 4.48
CA ALA A 65 2.14 6.91 3.76
C ALA A 65 2.80 5.79 4.60
N GLU A 66 2.90 5.98 5.92
CA GLU A 66 3.33 4.94 6.87
C GLU A 66 2.37 3.74 6.90
N THR A 67 1.06 4.00 6.78
CA THR A 67 0.05 2.93 6.69
C THR A 67 0.24 2.08 5.43
N LEU A 68 0.49 2.70 4.27
CA LEU A 68 0.79 1.98 3.03
C LEU A 68 2.12 1.21 3.10
N GLN A 69 3.13 1.79 3.74
CA GLN A 69 4.40 1.13 4.01
C GLN A 69 4.18 -0.16 4.82
N GLY A 70 3.38 -0.11 5.88
CA GLY A 70 3.03 -1.28 6.68
C GLY A 70 2.34 -2.39 5.87
N GLN A 71 1.43 -2.03 4.96
CA GLN A 71 0.79 -3.01 4.08
C GLN A 71 1.77 -3.67 3.11
N LEU A 72 2.69 -2.89 2.53
CA LEU A 72 3.72 -3.44 1.64
C LEU A 72 4.72 -4.33 2.40
N GLN A 73 5.10 -3.97 3.62
CA GLN A 73 5.94 -4.82 4.47
C GLN A 73 5.28 -6.17 4.74
N HIS A 74 3.99 -6.17 5.09
CA HIS A 74 3.21 -7.39 5.29
C HIS A 74 3.13 -8.25 4.01
N TYR A 75 2.97 -7.61 2.85
CA TYR A 75 2.98 -8.28 1.56
C TYR A 75 4.32 -8.96 1.27
N GLU A 76 5.45 -8.26 1.43
CA GLU A 76 6.79 -8.82 1.20
C GLU A 76 7.10 -9.98 2.16
N GLN A 77 6.74 -9.85 3.44
CA GLN A 77 6.87 -10.92 4.43
C GLN A 77 6.06 -12.16 4.02
N THR A 78 4.85 -11.97 3.51
CA THR A 78 3.99 -13.07 3.04
C THR A 78 4.61 -13.77 1.82
N LEU A 79 5.15 -13.03 0.84
CA LEU A 79 5.85 -13.60 -0.31
C LEU A 79 7.09 -14.38 0.10
N SER A 80 7.89 -13.83 1.01
CA SER A 80 9.08 -14.50 1.55
C SER A 80 8.72 -15.80 2.26
N GLY A 81 7.61 -15.83 3.03
CA GLY A 81 7.15 -17.02 3.75
C GLY A 81 6.76 -18.19 2.83
N ILE A 82 6.45 -17.93 1.56
CA ILE A 82 6.16 -18.93 0.53
C ILE A 82 7.27 -19.07 -0.52
N SER A 83 8.46 -18.53 -0.25
CA SER A 83 9.61 -18.54 -1.16
C SER A 83 9.33 -17.95 -2.55
N MET A 84 8.46 -16.93 -2.61
CA MET A 84 8.11 -16.24 -3.86
C MET A 84 8.93 -14.94 -4.00
N PRO A 85 9.55 -14.68 -5.16
CA PRO A 85 10.28 -13.43 -5.39
C PRO A 85 9.34 -12.23 -5.47
N LEU A 86 9.88 -11.03 -5.22
CA LEU A 86 9.11 -9.79 -5.32
C LEU A 86 8.75 -9.48 -6.78
N PRO A 87 7.54 -8.94 -7.04
CA PRO A 87 7.11 -8.56 -8.39
C PRO A 87 7.63 -7.19 -8.85
N TYR A 88 8.55 -6.57 -8.10
CA TYR A 88 9.12 -5.26 -8.37
C TYR A 88 10.60 -5.22 -7.97
N THR A 89 11.34 -4.27 -8.54
CA THR A 89 12.80 -4.23 -8.46
C THR A 89 13.36 -3.73 -7.13
N ARG A 90 12.61 -2.92 -6.36
CA ARG A 90 13.07 -2.34 -5.10
C ARG A 90 12.13 -2.71 -3.96
N SER A 91 12.67 -3.29 -2.90
CA SER A 91 11.90 -3.60 -1.69
C SER A 91 11.35 -2.33 -1.04
N ILE A 92 10.28 -2.45 -0.26
CA ILE A 92 9.80 -1.39 0.63
C ILE A 92 10.86 -1.04 1.68
N ASN A 93 11.71 -1.99 2.08
CA ASN A 93 12.81 -1.75 3.02
C ASN A 93 13.90 -0.81 2.45
N GLU A 94 13.95 -0.65 1.12
CA GLU A 94 14.84 0.31 0.45
C GLU A 94 14.18 1.68 0.22
N ARG A 95 12.88 1.80 0.50
CA ARG A 95 12.04 2.97 0.20
C ARG A 95 11.31 3.47 1.44
N LEU A 96 11.91 3.24 2.61
CA LEU A 96 11.32 3.64 3.88
C LEU A 96 11.08 5.14 3.89
N ILE A 97 9.86 5.51 4.24
CA ILE A 97 9.47 6.89 4.43
C ILE A 97 9.94 7.30 5.83
N SER A 98 10.47 8.50 5.92
CA SER A 98 10.87 9.13 7.18
C SER A 98 10.24 10.52 7.22
N ASP A 99 9.95 11.01 8.42
CA ASP A 99 9.63 12.42 8.61
C ASP A 99 10.78 13.28 8.05
N LYS A 100 10.43 14.27 7.24
CA LYS A 100 11.35 15.25 6.66
C LYS A 100 10.76 16.65 6.73
N TYR A 101 9.77 16.88 7.58
CA TYR A 101 9.25 18.21 7.79
C TYR A 101 10.35 19.08 8.40
N GLU A 102 10.83 20.05 7.62
CA GLU A 102 11.73 21.09 8.11
C GLU A 102 10.88 22.34 8.35
N GLY A 103 10.41 22.48 9.59
CA GLY A 103 9.70 23.68 10.04
C GLY A 103 10.61 24.92 9.95
N ALA A 104 10.02 26.04 9.55
CA ALA A 104 10.67 27.35 9.58
C ALA A 104 10.68 27.95 10.98
#